data_AF-A0A6J8E8V0-F1
#
_entry.id   AF-A0A6J8E8V0-F1
#
_cell.length_a   1.000
_cell.length_b   1.000
_cell.length_c   1.000
_cell.angle_alpha   90.00
_cell.angle_beta   90.00
_cell.angle_gamma   90.00
#
_symmetry.space_group_name_H-M   'P 1'
#
loop_
_entity.id
_entity.type
_entity.pdbx_description
1 polymer ?
#
loop_
_entity_poly.entity_id
_entity_poly.type
_entity_poly.pdbx_seq_one_letter_code
_entity_poly.pdbx_strand_id
1 'polypeptide(L)'
;MLVKIVLLLLPLAYETAIVPSRPLGFIYGAQNSNVMPVEFDVYMGPLCPDSKAVFPTLVKLAGHYGPDKLTFRMHLFPLPYHKHAFLVAMGTHAVNKMTNGSMTFIWTQDVYSHLDIFKTLTKDQAISKMVELAKSMGLSAAEFKQLVTNSRIKHECRVERKHGFSRGIKATPTFMINDVVVADDDQANRSEADWIKIIDPILNQINKLKMFCKIILCLLPVAFAQVPIPHRPLGFVYGWGNASAPVDLDVFIDNLCPDSAETFPTIQKVADYYGPKQLRLRIHLFPLPYHHNSFLIAMGTHAVDQLTKTNMTYTWIQQIYNNIVKFSDVTLTQAQVVMKMTELAKSMGMLETEFMKLATDEMVNEDCRIAWKYACSRGVTGTPTFMVNDVVVAADPAWTVAEWNKVVDPLLKKSLGVSRTSDCTGKKRCEYLPGKIECCKPGEACIPNVGCRC
;
A
#
# COMPACT_ATOMS: atom_id res chain seq x y z
N MET A 1 18.07 -30.87 44.95
CA MET A 1 18.60 -29.68 44.26
C MET A 1 18.00 -29.68 42.85
N LEU A 2 16.88 -29.01 42.65
CA LEU A 2 16.16 -28.92 41.37
C LEU A 2 15.82 -27.44 41.16
N VAL A 3 16.51 -26.83 40.21
CA VAL A 3 16.39 -25.40 39.88
C VAL A 3 15.09 -25.20 39.11
N LYS A 4 14.11 -24.56 39.74
CA LYS A 4 12.92 -24.00 39.08
C LYS A 4 13.36 -22.84 38.19
N ILE A 5 13.34 -23.02 36.88
CA ILE A 5 13.38 -21.91 35.92
C ILE A 5 11.98 -21.30 35.90
N VAL A 6 11.81 -20.18 36.59
CA VAL A 6 10.64 -19.32 36.46
C VAL A 6 10.82 -18.54 35.16
N LEU A 7 10.11 -18.95 34.11
CA LEU A 7 9.92 -18.12 32.93
C LEU A 7 9.07 -16.92 33.37
N LEU A 8 9.73 -15.78 33.59
CA LEU A 8 9.06 -14.50 33.76
C LEU A 8 8.38 -14.13 32.43
N LEU A 9 7.10 -14.51 32.30
CA LEU A 9 6.17 -13.94 31.33
C LEU A 9 5.92 -12.48 31.73
N LEU A 10 6.84 -11.60 31.34
CA LEU A 10 6.52 -10.19 31.23
C LEU A 10 5.36 -10.10 30.21
N PRO A 11 4.25 -9.42 30.54
CA PRO A 11 3.25 -9.14 29.53
C PRO A 11 3.96 -8.34 28.44
N LEU A 12 4.02 -8.89 27.23
CA LEU A 12 4.28 -8.09 26.04
C LEU A 12 3.22 -7.00 26.07
N ALA A 13 3.59 -5.81 26.52
CA ALA A 13 2.81 -4.62 26.27
C ALA A 13 2.72 -4.56 24.74
N TYR A 14 1.59 -5.00 24.20
CA TYR A 14 1.26 -4.89 22.80
C TYR A 14 1.35 -3.40 22.48
N GLU A 15 2.48 -2.97 21.93
CA GLU A 15 2.58 -1.69 21.26
C GLU A 15 1.62 -1.85 20.07
N THR A 16 0.36 -1.41 20.25
CA THR A 16 -0.71 -1.49 19.26
C THR A 16 -0.11 -1.15 17.91
N ALA A 17 -0.19 -2.09 16.96
CA ALA A 17 0.38 -1.88 15.65
C ALA A 17 -0.12 -0.53 15.13
N ILE A 18 0.79 0.42 14.95
CA ILE A 18 0.42 1.80 14.61
C ILE A 18 -0.02 1.77 13.15
N VAL A 19 -1.32 1.75 12.96
CA VAL A 19 -1.94 1.82 11.64
C VAL A 19 -1.87 3.28 11.17
N PRO A 20 -1.24 3.56 10.02
CA PRO A 20 -1.18 4.92 9.49
C PRO A 20 -2.57 5.37 9.02
N SER A 21 -2.87 6.66 9.12
CA SER A 21 -4.21 7.21 8.78
C SER A 21 -4.47 7.38 7.29
N ARG A 22 -3.50 7.00 6.45
CA ARG A 22 -3.52 7.04 4.98
C ARG A 22 -2.46 6.06 4.46
N PRO A 23 -2.55 5.60 3.19
CA PRO A 23 -1.43 4.95 2.52
C PRO A 23 -0.15 5.78 2.71
N LEU A 24 0.91 5.12 3.19
CA LEU A 24 2.19 5.76 3.49
C LEU A 24 2.91 6.21 2.22
N GLY A 25 4.03 6.92 2.36
CA GLY A 25 4.79 7.42 1.23
C GLY A 25 4.27 8.74 0.63
N PHE A 26 5.05 9.21 -0.35
CA PHE A 26 4.92 10.48 -1.05
C PHE A 26 4.66 10.20 -2.52
N ILE A 27 3.52 10.64 -3.04
CA ILE A 27 3.13 10.40 -4.43
C ILE A 27 3.62 11.56 -5.30
N TYR A 28 4.21 11.23 -6.44
CA TYR A 28 4.62 12.21 -7.45
C TYR A 28 3.41 12.69 -8.25
N GLY A 29 3.19 14.01 -8.31
CA GLY A 29 2.07 14.59 -9.05
C GLY A 29 0.71 14.42 -8.36
N ALA A 30 -0.36 14.66 -9.12
CA ALA A 30 -1.74 14.49 -8.66
C ALA A 30 -2.22 13.06 -8.90
N GLN A 31 -3.02 12.49 -7.98
CA GLN A 31 -3.67 11.20 -8.22
C GLN A 31 -4.97 11.40 -9.02
N ASN A 32 -5.18 10.55 -10.03
CA ASN A 32 -6.49 10.42 -10.67
C ASN A 32 -7.25 9.24 -10.06
N SER A 33 -8.29 9.54 -9.29
CA SER A 33 -9.09 8.51 -8.59
C SER A 33 -10.01 7.69 -9.50
N ASN A 34 -10.12 8.05 -10.79
CA ASN A 34 -11.04 7.40 -11.74
C ASN A 34 -10.38 6.27 -12.53
N VAL A 35 -9.09 6.01 -12.28
CA VAL A 35 -8.31 4.98 -12.97
C VAL A 35 -7.55 4.14 -11.94
N MET A 36 -7.22 2.90 -12.31
CA MET A 36 -6.33 2.04 -11.54
C MET A 36 -4.97 1.98 -12.27
N PRO A 37 -4.07 2.94 -12.02
CA PRO A 37 -2.75 2.95 -12.65
C PRO A 37 -1.89 1.80 -12.09
N VAL A 38 -0.78 1.52 -12.78
CA VAL A 38 0.28 0.67 -12.21
C VAL A 38 0.84 1.37 -10.98
N GLU A 39 0.87 0.67 -9.84
CA GLU A 39 1.48 1.19 -8.61
C GLU A 39 2.97 0.90 -8.65
N PHE A 40 3.81 1.95 -8.59
CA PHE A 40 5.25 1.85 -8.55
C PHE A 40 5.80 2.50 -7.28
N ASP A 41 6.06 1.64 -6.29
CA ASP A 41 6.50 2.02 -4.96
C ASP A 41 8.03 1.86 -4.87
N VAL A 42 8.71 2.87 -4.34
CA VAL A 42 10.16 2.84 -4.12
C VAL A 42 10.48 3.15 -2.66
N TYR A 43 11.26 2.28 -2.02
CA TYR A 43 11.78 2.49 -0.67
C TYR A 43 13.18 3.08 -0.76
N MET A 44 13.32 4.34 -0.36
CA MET A 44 14.53 5.14 -0.56
C MET A 44 15.22 5.48 0.75
N GLY A 45 16.54 5.34 0.75
CA GLY A 45 17.38 5.80 1.85
C GLY A 45 17.63 7.30 1.70
N PRO A 46 17.28 8.15 2.68
CA PRO A 46 17.47 9.60 2.56
C PRO A 46 18.93 10.03 2.38
N LEU A 47 19.87 9.19 2.82
CA LEU A 47 21.32 9.40 2.71
C LEU A 47 22.03 8.21 2.05
N CYS A 48 21.30 7.42 1.27
CA CYS A 48 21.84 6.29 0.52
C CYS A 48 22.37 6.76 -0.86
N PRO A 49 23.65 6.54 -1.19
CA PRO A 49 24.22 6.90 -2.50
C PRO A 49 23.47 6.26 -3.68
N ASP A 50 23.08 5.00 -3.56
CA ASP A 50 22.36 4.27 -4.61
C ASP A 50 20.94 4.84 -4.82
N SER A 51 20.28 5.22 -3.73
CA SER A 51 19.00 5.93 -3.81
C SER A 51 19.17 7.30 -4.48
N LYS A 52 20.26 8.03 -4.18
CA LYS A 52 20.61 9.28 -4.88
C LYS A 52 20.85 9.06 -6.37
N ALA A 53 21.57 8.00 -6.74
CA ALA A 53 21.95 7.71 -8.12
C ALA A 53 20.71 7.44 -9.00
N VAL A 54 19.76 6.65 -8.50
CA VAL A 54 18.58 6.25 -9.27
C VAL A 54 17.48 7.33 -9.30
N PHE A 55 17.42 8.23 -8.32
CA PHE A 55 16.32 9.18 -8.15
C PHE A 55 15.96 10.01 -9.42
N PRO A 56 16.93 10.57 -10.17
CA PRO A 56 16.61 11.33 -11.38
C PRO A 56 15.93 10.49 -12.45
N THR A 57 16.31 9.21 -12.60
CA THR A 57 15.68 8.27 -13.53
C THR A 57 14.23 8.00 -13.15
N LEU A 58 13.94 7.83 -11.86
CA LEU A 58 12.58 7.57 -11.38
C LEU A 58 11.65 8.78 -11.60
N VAL A 59 12.16 10.00 -11.37
CA VAL A 59 11.40 11.23 -11.63
C VAL A 59 11.09 11.39 -13.13
N LYS A 60 12.05 11.08 -14.02
CA LYS A 60 11.82 11.05 -15.47
C LYS A 60 10.75 10.04 -15.85
N LEU A 61 10.84 8.82 -15.31
CA LEU A 61 9.87 7.74 -15.55
C LEU A 61 8.45 8.13 -15.12
N ALA A 62 8.31 8.74 -13.94
CA ALA A 62 7.02 9.24 -13.46
C ALA A 62 6.43 10.34 -14.39
N GLY A 63 7.29 11.22 -14.90
CA GLY A 63 6.91 12.22 -15.91
C GLY A 63 6.52 11.61 -17.26
N HIS A 64 7.20 10.54 -17.69
CA HIS A 64 6.93 9.85 -18.96
C HIS A 64 5.52 9.26 -19.00
N TYR A 65 5.11 8.54 -17.95
CA TYR A 65 3.82 7.85 -17.92
C TYR A 65 2.65 8.75 -17.53
N GLY A 66 2.89 9.71 -16.63
CA GLY A 66 1.85 10.53 -16.04
C GLY A 66 0.94 9.76 -15.07
N PRO A 67 0.09 10.48 -14.32
CA PRO A 67 -0.67 9.92 -13.19
C PRO A 67 -1.78 8.94 -13.59
N ASP A 68 -2.19 8.94 -14.87
CA ASP A 68 -3.25 8.04 -15.36
C ASP A 68 -2.75 6.61 -15.61
N LYS A 69 -1.44 6.44 -15.82
CA LYS A 69 -0.81 5.16 -16.15
C LYS A 69 0.06 4.64 -15.02
N LEU A 70 0.76 5.53 -14.29
CA LEU A 70 1.70 5.16 -13.25
C LEU A 70 1.50 6.03 -12.01
N THR A 71 1.21 5.40 -10.86
CA THR A 71 1.34 6.04 -9.56
C THR A 71 2.75 5.79 -9.03
N PHE A 72 3.61 6.81 -9.07
CA PHE A 72 4.94 6.72 -8.47
C PHE A 72 4.90 7.18 -7.01
N ARG A 73 5.19 6.27 -6.08
CA ARG A 73 5.14 6.49 -4.64
C ARG A 73 6.50 6.23 -4.00
N MET A 74 7.09 7.26 -3.39
CA MET A 74 8.34 7.16 -2.65
C MET A 74 8.05 6.93 -1.17
N HIS A 75 8.64 5.91 -0.56
CA HIS A 75 8.66 5.67 0.88
C HIS A 75 10.05 5.93 1.43
N LEU A 76 10.16 6.61 2.57
CA LEU A 76 11.46 6.79 3.21
C LEU A 76 11.79 5.60 4.10
N PHE A 77 12.96 5.01 3.86
CA PHE A 77 13.46 3.88 4.61
C PHE A 77 14.84 4.20 5.19
N PRO A 78 14.90 5.01 6.27
CA PRO A 78 16.18 5.41 6.85
C PRO A 78 16.87 4.22 7.53
N LEU A 79 17.96 3.78 6.92
CA LEU A 79 18.81 2.69 7.41
C LEU A 79 19.66 3.13 8.61
N PRO A 80 19.83 2.28 9.63
CA PRO A 80 20.43 2.68 10.91
C PRO A 80 21.92 3.02 10.83
N TYR A 81 22.63 2.54 9.81
CA TYR A 81 24.06 2.77 9.62
C TYR A 81 24.40 4.11 8.93
N HIS A 82 23.42 4.82 8.38
CA HIS A 82 23.64 6.17 7.86
C HIS A 82 23.38 7.21 8.95
N LYS A 83 24.45 7.88 9.41
CA LYS A 83 24.38 8.98 10.37
C LYS A 83 23.35 10.01 9.87
N HIS A 84 22.43 10.40 10.76
CA HIS A 84 21.33 11.34 10.48
C HIS A 84 20.28 10.90 9.45
N ALA A 85 20.29 9.68 8.89
CA ALA A 85 19.28 9.28 7.91
C ALA A 85 17.85 9.41 8.45
N PHE A 86 17.63 9.03 9.71
CA PHE A 86 16.34 9.20 10.37
C PHE A 86 15.97 10.69 10.57
N LEU A 87 16.94 11.54 10.87
CA LEU A 87 16.73 12.99 11.02
C LEU A 87 16.40 13.65 9.68
N VAL A 88 17.07 13.24 8.60
CA VAL A 88 16.80 13.72 7.24
C VAL A 88 15.44 13.23 6.75
N ALA A 89 15.04 12.00 7.08
CA ALA A 89 13.68 11.53 6.84
C ALA A 89 12.64 12.42 7.53
N MET A 90 12.86 12.79 8.80
CA MET A 90 12.00 13.75 9.51
C MET A 90 11.92 15.11 8.79
N GLY A 91 13.02 15.58 8.21
CA GLY A 91 13.04 16.78 7.37
C GLY A 91 12.13 16.66 6.14
N THR A 92 12.19 15.53 5.44
CA THR A 92 11.34 15.25 4.28
C THR A 92 9.85 15.19 4.66
N HIS A 93 9.49 14.52 5.76
CA HIS A 93 8.11 14.56 6.27
C HIS A 93 7.65 15.96 6.66
N ALA A 94 8.54 16.77 7.25
CA ALA A 94 8.24 18.16 7.58
C ALA A 94 7.91 18.97 6.32
N VAL A 95 8.70 18.84 5.24
CA VAL A 95 8.39 19.48 3.95
C VAL A 95 7.04 19.02 3.42
N ASN A 96 6.79 17.71 3.38
CA ASN A 96 5.50 17.20 2.90
C ASN A 96 4.32 17.74 3.73
N LYS A 97 4.50 17.91 5.04
CA LYS A 97 3.48 18.47 5.94
C LYS A 97 3.20 19.95 5.66
N MET A 98 4.23 20.72 5.30
CA MET A 98 4.11 22.13 4.93
C MET A 98 3.55 22.33 3.51
N THR A 99 3.63 21.31 2.66
CA THR A 99 3.42 21.44 1.21
C THR A 99 2.58 20.31 0.62
N ASN A 100 3.13 19.54 -0.33
CA ASN A 100 2.52 18.41 -1.03
C ASN A 100 3.60 17.41 -1.50
N GLY A 101 3.16 16.31 -2.12
CA GLY A 101 4.04 15.28 -2.66
C GLY A 101 5.06 15.83 -3.67
N SER A 102 4.64 16.60 -4.68
CA SER A 102 5.56 17.14 -5.70
C SER A 102 6.71 17.96 -5.11
N MET A 103 6.43 18.82 -4.12
CA MET A 103 7.48 19.60 -3.46
C MET A 103 8.41 18.72 -2.61
N THR A 104 7.91 17.58 -2.13
CA THR A 104 8.71 16.59 -1.41
C THR A 104 9.74 15.94 -2.33
N PHE A 105 9.42 15.71 -3.62
CA PHE A 105 10.41 15.22 -4.59
C PHE A 105 11.50 16.24 -4.89
N ILE A 106 11.15 17.52 -4.99
CA ILE A 106 12.14 18.61 -5.16
C ILE A 106 13.06 18.67 -3.93
N TRP A 107 12.49 18.61 -2.72
CA TRP A 107 13.26 18.54 -1.48
C TRP A 107 14.21 17.33 -1.46
N THR A 108 13.73 16.14 -1.82
CA THR A 108 14.56 14.94 -1.87
C THR A 108 15.72 15.09 -2.86
N GLN A 109 15.47 15.70 -4.03
CA GLN A 109 16.54 16.01 -4.99
C GLN A 109 17.62 16.91 -4.38
N ASP A 110 17.22 17.92 -3.61
CA ASP A 110 18.12 18.88 -2.98
C ASP A 110 18.87 18.29 -1.77
N VAL A 111 18.22 17.42 -0.99
CA VAL A 111 18.92 16.60 0.02
C VAL A 111 19.98 15.72 -0.63
N TYR A 112 19.66 15.09 -1.76
CA TYR A 112 20.60 14.24 -2.49
C TYR A 112 21.77 15.01 -3.11
N SER A 113 21.56 16.24 -3.60
CA SER A 113 22.65 17.09 -4.07
C SER A 113 23.64 17.43 -2.94
N HIS A 114 23.16 17.48 -1.69
CA HIS A 114 23.95 17.76 -0.49
C HIS A 114 24.30 16.51 0.36
N LEU A 115 24.03 15.30 -0.11
CA LEU A 115 24.07 14.07 0.71
C LEU A 115 25.33 13.93 1.58
N ASP A 116 26.51 14.20 1.03
CA ASP A 116 27.79 13.97 1.73
C ASP A 116 28.01 14.92 2.91
N ILE A 117 27.44 16.14 2.88
CA ILE A 117 27.56 17.06 4.01
C ILE A 117 26.87 16.49 5.25
N PHE A 118 25.71 15.84 5.08
CA PHE A 118 24.96 15.28 6.20
C PHE A 118 25.70 14.14 6.91
N LYS A 119 26.71 13.51 6.28
CA LYS A 119 27.52 12.47 6.93
C LYS A 119 28.47 13.05 7.99
N THR A 120 28.92 14.29 7.81
CA THR A 120 29.96 14.89 8.66
C THR A 120 29.39 15.76 9.78
N LEU A 121 28.24 16.41 9.54
CA LEU A 121 27.64 17.36 10.47
C LEU A 121 27.28 16.75 11.84
N THR A 122 27.26 17.58 12.88
CA THR A 122 26.54 17.29 14.13
C THR A 122 25.03 17.33 13.89
N LYS A 123 24.23 16.87 14.86
CA LYS A 123 22.76 16.88 14.76
C LYS A 123 22.22 18.30 14.54
N ASP A 124 22.71 19.28 15.31
CA ASP A 124 22.22 20.67 15.23
C ASP A 124 22.66 21.36 13.95
N GLN A 125 23.86 21.06 13.46
CA GLN A 125 24.33 21.51 12.15
C GLN A 125 23.50 20.89 11.02
N ALA A 126 23.14 19.61 11.10
CA ALA A 126 22.25 18.97 10.12
C ALA A 126 20.85 19.61 10.11
N ILE A 127 20.27 19.91 11.28
CA ILE A 127 19.02 20.66 11.38
C ILE A 127 19.16 22.04 10.75
N SER A 128 20.23 22.76 11.07
CA SER A 128 20.47 24.11 10.54
C SER A 128 20.63 24.09 9.02
N LYS A 129 21.34 23.10 8.46
CA LYS A 129 21.44 22.91 7.02
C LYS A 129 20.08 22.61 6.39
N MET A 130 19.27 21.74 6.98
CA MET A 130 17.91 21.48 6.48
C MET A 130 17.01 22.72 6.54
N VAL A 131 17.13 23.56 7.57
CA VAL A 131 16.41 24.85 7.65
C VAL A 131 16.83 25.81 6.53
N GLU A 132 18.12 25.85 6.20
CA GLU A 132 18.65 26.63 5.07
C GLU A 132 18.08 26.14 3.73
N LEU A 133 18.08 24.82 3.48
CA LEU A 133 17.47 24.22 2.28
C LEU A 133 15.96 24.50 2.21
N ALA A 134 15.24 24.38 3.33
CA ALA A 134 13.82 24.67 3.36
C ALA A 134 13.55 26.14 3.00
N LYS A 135 14.40 27.05 3.50
CA LYS A 135 14.32 28.49 3.21
C LYS A 135 14.62 28.79 1.74
N SER A 136 15.60 28.14 1.12
CA SER A 136 15.90 28.34 -0.32
C SER A 136 14.74 27.88 -1.21
N MET A 137 13.93 26.93 -0.74
CA MET A 137 12.67 26.50 -1.38
C MET A 137 11.46 27.40 -1.05
N GLY A 138 11.66 28.51 -0.34
CA GLY A 138 10.59 29.45 0.03
C GLY A 138 9.73 29.01 1.22
N LEU A 139 10.17 28.01 1.99
CA LEU A 139 9.45 27.52 3.17
C LEU A 139 9.82 28.34 4.43
N SER A 140 8.87 28.44 5.36
CA SER A 140 9.10 29.10 6.65
C SER A 140 10.12 28.35 7.49
N ALA A 141 11.28 28.98 7.72
CA ALA A 141 12.35 28.42 8.54
C ALA A 141 11.88 28.09 9.98
N ALA A 142 11.02 28.93 10.56
CA ALA A 142 10.50 28.73 11.91
C ALA A 142 9.57 27.50 11.99
N GLU A 143 8.65 27.38 11.04
CA GLU A 143 7.72 26.24 10.96
C GLU A 143 8.47 24.94 10.67
N PHE A 144 9.41 24.95 9.72
CA PHE A 144 10.23 23.78 9.41
C PHE A 144 11.02 23.31 10.64
N LYS A 145 11.68 24.22 11.36
CA LYS A 145 12.45 23.89 12.58
C LYS A 145 11.57 23.28 13.67
N GLN A 146 10.33 23.75 13.81
CA GLN A 146 9.34 23.19 14.72
C GLN A 146 8.93 21.77 14.30
N LEU A 147 8.68 21.55 13.01
CA LEU A 147 8.23 20.25 12.49
C LEU A 147 9.34 19.20 12.50
N VAL A 148 10.57 19.53 12.08
CA VAL A 148 11.69 18.58 12.00
C VAL A 148 12.14 18.06 13.37
N THR A 149 11.73 18.71 14.46
CA THR A 149 11.97 18.25 15.84
C THR A 149 10.71 17.70 16.52
N ASN A 150 9.58 17.71 15.83
CA ASN A 150 8.28 17.35 16.38
C ASN A 150 8.17 15.84 16.66
N SER A 151 7.60 15.48 17.81
CA SER A 151 7.38 14.09 18.21
C SER A 151 6.43 13.32 17.28
N ARG A 152 5.47 14.01 16.64
CA ARG A 152 4.56 13.43 15.65
C ARG A 152 5.27 13.11 14.34
N ILE A 153 6.09 14.02 13.82
CA ILE A 153 6.91 13.76 12.62
C ILE A 153 7.87 12.60 12.90
N LYS A 154 8.52 12.60 14.06
CA LYS A 154 9.34 11.46 14.53
C LYS A 154 8.55 10.15 14.52
N HIS A 155 7.31 10.18 14.96
CA HIS A 155 6.44 9.01 14.99
C HIS A 155 6.06 8.55 13.58
N GLU A 156 5.64 9.45 12.69
CA GLU A 156 5.33 9.16 11.29
C GLU A 156 6.52 8.48 10.56
N CYS A 157 7.75 8.96 10.75
CA CYS A 157 8.94 8.31 10.19
C CYS A 157 9.19 6.89 10.73
N ARG A 158 8.87 6.64 12.01
CA ARG A 158 9.01 5.29 12.60
C ARG A 158 7.97 4.34 12.01
N VAL A 159 6.75 4.82 11.81
CA VAL A 159 5.66 4.07 11.20
C VAL A 159 6.01 3.70 9.77
N GLU A 160 6.48 4.66 8.96
CA GLU A 160 6.89 4.40 7.57
C GLU A 160 8.03 3.38 7.48
N ARG A 161 9.04 3.49 8.35
CA ARG A 161 10.11 2.49 8.42
C ARG A 161 9.60 1.11 8.84
N LYS A 162 8.70 1.04 9.83
CA LYS A 162 8.10 -0.23 10.29
C LYS A 162 7.26 -0.87 9.19
N HIS A 163 6.54 -0.07 8.42
CA HIS A 163 5.81 -0.49 7.24
C HIS A 163 6.74 -1.08 6.18
N GLY A 164 7.86 -0.44 5.85
CA GLY A 164 8.84 -1.05 4.94
C GLY A 164 9.33 -2.43 5.42
N PHE A 165 9.60 -2.58 6.73
CA PHE A 165 9.96 -3.89 7.29
C PHE A 165 8.84 -4.93 7.16
N SER A 166 7.57 -4.56 7.41
CA SER A 166 6.43 -5.46 7.19
C SER A 166 6.22 -5.81 5.71
N ARG A 167 6.81 -5.03 4.80
CA ARG A 167 6.84 -5.31 3.36
C ARG A 167 8.07 -6.08 2.88
N GLY A 168 8.84 -6.65 3.80
CA GLY A 168 10.02 -7.43 3.48
C GLY A 168 11.20 -6.59 2.96
N ILE A 169 11.14 -5.26 3.08
CA ILE A 169 12.20 -4.36 2.65
C ILE A 169 13.38 -4.48 3.60
N LYS A 170 14.56 -4.74 3.02
CA LYS A 170 15.81 -4.95 3.76
C LYS A 170 16.93 -4.00 3.36
N ALA A 171 16.79 -3.33 2.21
CA ALA A 171 17.80 -2.44 1.64
C ALA A 171 17.15 -1.24 0.94
N THR A 172 17.96 -0.31 0.48
CA THR A 172 17.52 0.84 -0.33
C THR A 172 18.51 1.08 -1.47
N PRO A 173 18.07 1.43 -2.69
CA PRO A 173 16.67 1.46 -3.10
C PRO A 173 16.08 0.03 -3.13
N THR A 174 14.77 -0.08 -2.93
CA THR A 174 14.02 -1.31 -3.25
C THR A 174 12.74 -0.91 -3.95
N PHE A 175 12.44 -1.57 -5.06
CA PHE A 175 11.28 -1.25 -5.89
C PHE A 175 10.19 -2.29 -5.73
N MET A 176 8.94 -1.84 -5.81
CA MET A 176 7.77 -2.67 -5.90
C MET A 176 6.89 -2.20 -7.05
N ILE A 177 6.39 -3.14 -7.85
CA ILE A 177 5.36 -2.87 -8.85
C ILE A 177 4.12 -3.68 -8.49
N ASN A 178 2.96 -3.04 -8.39
CA ASN A 178 1.69 -3.65 -7.98
C ASN A 178 1.85 -4.54 -6.75
N ASP A 179 2.48 -3.97 -5.72
CA ASP A 179 2.78 -4.59 -4.44
C ASP A 179 3.82 -5.74 -4.42
N VAL A 180 4.42 -6.09 -5.57
CA VAL A 180 5.45 -7.13 -5.66
C VAL A 180 6.84 -6.52 -5.76
N VAL A 181 7.74 -6.92 -4.85
CA VAL A 181 9.17 -6.54 -4.89
C VAL A 181 9.75 -6.92 -6.23
N VAL A 182 10.38 -5.97 -6.93
CA VAL A 182 11.18 -6.22 -8.13
C VAL A 182 12.58 -6.61 -7.66
N ALA A 183 12.97 -7.89 -7.72
CA ALA A 183 14.34 -8.31 -7.43
C ALA A 183 15.24 -8.13 -8.67
N ASP A 184 16.42 -7.55 -8.45
CA ASP A 184 17.50 -7.41 -9.43
C ASP A 184 18.76 -6.93 -8.69
N ASP A 185 19.93 -7.32 -9.18
CA ASP A 185 21.24 -7.12 -8.56
C ASP A 185 21.84 -5.73 -8.86
N ASP A 186 21.37 -5.01 -9.89
CA ASP A 186 21.85 -3.66 -10.27
C ASP A 186 20.73 -2.60 -10.35
N GLN A 187 19.92 -2.58 -9.29
CA GLN A 187 18.77 -1.69 -9.15
C GLN A 187 19.09 -0.19 -9.20
N ALA A 188 20.30 0.20 -8.78
CA ALA A 188 20.72 1.59 -8.70
C ALA A 188 21.03 2.22 -10.06
N ASN A 189 21.46 1.40 -11.04
CA ASN A 189 21.92 1.87 -12.35
C ASN A 189 20.94 1.58 -13.49
N ARG A 190 19.77 1.01 -13.19
CA ARG A 190 18.76 0.69 -14.20
C ARG A 190 18.32 1.94 -14.96
N SER A 191 18.37 1.87 -16.29
CA SER A 191 18.00 2.98 -17.17
C SER A 191 16.48 3.16 -17.25
N GLU A 192 16.03 4.34 -17.72
CA GLU A 192 14.61 4.60 -18.00
C GLU A 192 14.04 3.57 -18.99
N ALA A 193 14.80 3.23 -20.04
CA ALA A 193 14.40 2.24 -21.04
C ALA A 193 14.20 0.84 -20.45
N ASP A 194 14.99 0.46 -19.45
CA ASP A 194 14.85 -0.85 -18.80
C ASP A 194 13.64 -0.91 -17.87
N TRP A 195 13.31 0.21 -17.21
CA TRP A 195 12.03 0.32 -16.48
C TRP A 195 10.84 0.23 -17.41
N ILE A 196 10.90 0.90 -18.56
CA ILE A 196 9.85 0.86 -19.58
C ILE A 196 9.59 -0.58 -20.05
N LYS A 197 10.64 -1.39 -20.26
CA LYS A 197 10.50 -2.82 -20.63
C LYS A 197 9.74 -3.65 -19.60
N ILE A 198 9.68 -3.24 -18.34
CA ILE A 198 8.96 -3.94 -17.26
C ILE A 198 7.53 -3.42 -17.14
N ILE A 199 7.34 -2.10 -17.22
CA ILE A 199 6.06 -1.44 -17.00
C ILE A 199 5.15 -1.54 -18.23
N ASP A 200 5.69 -1.40 -19.45
CA ASP A 200 4.88 -1.44 -20.68
C ASP A 200 4.14 -2.75 -20.89
N PRO A 201 4.72 -3.95 -20.67
CA PRO A 201 3.97 -5.20 -20.74
C PRO A 201 2.79 -5.25 -19.77
N ILE A 202 2.95 -4.69 -18.57
CA ILE A 202 1.90 -4.61 -17.55
C ILE A 202 0.77 -3.72 -18.06
N LEU A 203 1.09 -2.51 -18.52
CA LEU A 203 0.13 -1.56 -19.09
C LEU A 203 -0.59 -2.11 -20.32
N ASN A 204 0.13 -2.80 -21.20
CA ASN A 204 -0.42 -3.34 -22.44
C ASN A 204 -1.37 -4.53 -22.19
N GLN A 205 -1.15 -5.32 -21.13
CA GLN A 205 -2.10 -6.36 -20.73
C GLN A 205 -3.37 -5.80 -20.09
N ILE A 206 -3.29 -4.72 -19.31
CA ILE A 206 -4.47 -3.98 -18.83
C ILE A 206 -5.35 -3.52 -20.01
N ASN A 207 -4.72 -3.12 -21.13
CA ASN A 207 -5.43 -2.72 -22.35
C ASN A 207 -5.95 -3.91 -23.18
N LYS A 208 -5.26 -5.06 -23.16
CA LYS A 208 -5.71 -6.29 -23.85
C LYS A 208 -6.88 -7.00 -23.15
N LEU A 209 -7.21 -6.69 -21.90
CA LEU A 209 -8.48 -7.14 -21.29
C LEU A 209 -9.73 -6.55 -21.99
N LYS A 210 -9.57 -5.60 -22.92
CA LYS A 210 -10.61 -5.12 -23.84
C LYS A 210 -10.64 -5.83 -25.20
N MET A 211 -9.64 -6.65 -25.55
CA MET A 211 -9.61 -7.32 -26.84
C MET A 211 -8.81 -8.63 -26.77
N PHE A 212 -9.53 -9.75 -26.86
CA PHE A 212 -8.99 -11.11 -26.78
C PHE A 212 -7.91 -11.43 -27.84
N CYS A 213 -7.16 -12.48 -27.51
CA CYS A 213 -6.47 -13.45 -28.38
C CYS A 213 -5.00 -13.22 -28.81
N LYS A 214 -4.18 -14.14 -28.27
CA LYS A 214 -3.08 -14.90 -28.88
C LYS A 214 -1.71 -14.25 -29.10
N ILE A 215 -0.74 -15.16 -28.96
CA ILE A 215 0.67 -15.20 -29.37
C ILE A 215 1.68 -14.66 -28.33
N ILE A 216 2.67 -15.53 -28.00
CA ILE A 216 4.15 -15.36 -28.11
C ILE A 216 4.80 -16.19 -26.98
N LEU A 217 5.36 -17.36 -27.30
CA LEU A 217 6.74 -17.67 -27.75
C LEU A 217 7.72 -17.76 -26.56
N CYS A 218 8.12 -18.99 -26.24
CA CYS A 218 9.13 -19.34 -25.26
C CYS A 218 10.49 -18.74 -25.61
N LEU A 219 10.99 -17.87 -24.74
CA LEU A 219 12.41 -17.64 -24.53
C LEU A 219 12.67 -17.85 -23.03
N LEU A 220 13.45 -18.88 -22.70
CA LEU A 220 13.92 -19.15 -21.35
C LEU A 220 14.99 -18.12 -20.95
N PRO A 221 14.92 -17.57 -19.73
CA PRO A 221 16.10 -17.13 -19.02
C PRO A 221 16.25 -17.83 -17.67
N VAL A 222 17.50 -17.87 -17.22
CA VAL A 222 17.98 -18.37 -15.93
C VAL A 222 17.04 -17.95 -14.79
N ALA A 223 16.54 -18.93 -14.04
CA ALA A 223 15.58 -18.74 -12.97
C ALA A 223 16.23 -18.05 -11.75
N PHE A 224 16.25 -16.73 -11.75
CA PHE A 224 16.12 -15.98 -10.51
C PHE A 224 14.67 -16.14 -10.05
N ALA A 225 14.45 -16.64 -8.83
CA ALA A 225 13.14 -16.95 -8.26
C ALA A 225 12.35 -15.67 -7.88
N GLN A 226 12.24 -14.74 -8.82
CA GLN A 226 11.44 -13.54 -8.74
C GLN A 226 9.95 -13.93 -8.86
N VAL A 227 9.12 -13.48 -7.91
CA VAL A 227 7.66 -13.62 -8.05
C VAL A 227 7.24 -12.80 -9.28
N PRO A 228 6.51 -13.38 -10.25
CA PRO A 228 6.02 -12.61 -11.39
C PRO A 228 5.24 -11.39 -10.92
N ILE A 229 5.51 -10.24 -11.54
CA ILE A 229 4.85 -8.99 -11.20
C ILE A 229 3.42 -9.06 -11.77
N PRO A 230 2.38 -8.95 -10.94
CA PRO A 230 1.01 -9.07 -11.37
C PRO A 230 0.59 -7.86 -12.21
N HIS A 231 -0.31 -8.09 -13.16
CA HIS A 231 -0.75 -7.04 -14.10
C HIS A 231 -1.62 -5.95 -13.45
N ARG A 232 -2.21 -6.23 -12.29
CA ARG A 232 -2.97 -5.31 -11.44
C ARG A 232 -2.63 -5.58 -9.98
N PRO A 233 -2.90 -4.64 -9.05
CA PRO A 233 -2.84 -4.95 -7.62
C PRO A 233 -3.63 -6.23 -7.31
N LEU A 234 -3.02 -7.11 -6.53
CA LEU A 234 -3.61 -8.40 -6.18
C LEU A 234 -4.80 -8.24 -5.21
N GLY A 235 -5.57 -9.31 -5.09
CA GLY A 235 -6.75 -9.38 -4.24
C GLY A 235 -8.04 -8.91 -4.92
N PHE A 236 -9.16 -9.17 -4.26
CA PHE A 236 -10.51 -8.89 -4.74
C PHE A 236 -11.11 -7.72 -3.97
N VAL A 237 -11.40 -6.63 -4.68
CA VAL A 237 -11.99 -5.42 -4.08
C VAL A 237 -13.48 -5.63 -3.84
N TYR A 238 -13.96 -5.32 -2.62
CA TYR A 238 -15.39 -5.33 -2.30
C TYR A 238 -16.09 -4.07 -2.83
N GLY A 239 -17.27 -4.23 -3.42
CA GLY A 239 -18.22 -3.13 -3.65
C GLY A 239 -17.68 -1.93 -4.45
N TRP A 240 -16.73 -2.14 -5.37
CA TRP A 240 -16.05 -1.07 -6.11
C TRP A 240 -15.35 -0.03 -5.22
N GLY A 241 -14.78 -0.48 -4.09
CA GLY A 241 -14.00 0.36 -3.17
C GLY A 241 -13.01 1.29 -3.89
N ASN A 242 -12.97 2.56 -3.49
CA ASN A 242 -12.17 3.59 -4.16
C ASN A 242 -10.68 3.38 -3.88
N ALA A 243 -9.84 3.35 -4.92
CA ALA A 243 -8.38 3.24 -4.77
C ALA A 243 -7.75 4.44 -4.02
N SER A 244 -8.46 5.56 -3.92
CA SER A 244 -8.05 6.75 -3.16
C SER A 244 -8.65 6.81 -1.75
N ALA A 245 -9.32 5.75 -1.27
CA ALA A 245 -9.82 5.70 0.10
C ALA A 245 -8.65 5.88 1.09
N PRO A 246 -8.81 6.67 2.17
CA PRO A 246 -7.76 6.87 3.17
C PRO A 246 -7.47 5.61 4.01
N VAL A 247 -8.35 4.61 3.99
CA VAL A 247 -8.16 3.35 4.71
C VAL A 247 -8.28 2.18 3.74
N ASP A 248 -7.20 1.44 3.59
CA ASP A 248 -7.17 0.12 2.97
C ASP A 248 -7.25 -0.96 4.05
N LEU A 249 -8.25 -1.83 3.96
CA LEU A 249 -8.39 -3.02 4.78
C LEU A 249 -8.11 -4.24 3.90
N ASP A 250 -6.92 -4.81 4.04
CA ASP A 250 -6.52 -6.05 3.39
C ASP A 250 -6.77 -7.23 4.33
N VAL A 251 -7.52 -8.23 3.86
CA VAL A 251 -7.85 -9.43 4.63
C VAL A 251 -7.37 -10.65 3.86
N PHE A 252 -6.41 -11.36 4.42
CA PHE A 252 -5.87 -12.60 3.86
C PHE A 252 -6.67 -13.77 4.41
N ILE A 253 -7.38 -14.47 3.53
CA ILE A 253 -8.29 -15.55 3.89
C ILE A 253 -7.93 -16.85 3.18
N ASP A 254 -8.30 -17.96 3.80
CA ASP A 254 -8.41 -19.25 3.13
C ASP A 254 -9.90 -19.58 3.00
N ASN A 255 -10.33 -20.00 1.81
CA ASN A 255 -11.73 -20.36 1.55
C ASN A 255 -12.17 -21.63 2.31
N LEU A 256 -11.25 -22.41 2.87
CA LEU A 256 -11.53 -23.59 3.70
C LEU A 256 -11.15 -23.43 5.18
N CYS A 257 -10.74 -22.23 5.60
CA CYS A 257 -10.50 -21.93 7.01
C CYS A 257 -11.82 -21.51 7.72
N PRO A 258 -12.21 -22.19 8.81
CA PRO A 258 -13.40 -21.81 9.61
C PRO A 258 -13.32 -20.39 10.17
N ASP A 259 -12.17 -19.96 10.69
CA ASP A 259 -11.99 -18.61 11.24
C ASP A 259 -12.11 -17.53 10.13
N SER A 260 -11.63 -17.85 8.92
CA SER A 260 -11.85 -16.99 7.76
C SER A 260 -13.33 -16.92 7.38
N ALA A 261 -14.07 -18.02 7.51
CA ALA A 261 -15.52 -18.06 7.29
C ALA A 261 -16.27 -17.22 8.35
N GLU A 262 -15.83 -17.27 9.60
CA GLU A 262 -16.40 -16.50 10.71
C GLU A 262 -16.24 -14.99 10.51
N THR A 263 -15.07 -14.52 10.07
CA THR A 263 -14.82 -13.08 9.89
C THR A 263 -15.48 -12.49 8.64
N PHE A 264 -15.70 -13.30 7.60
CA PHE A 264 -16.09 -12.86 6.26
C PHE A 264 -17.38 -12.02 6.20
N PRO A 265 -18.46 -12.31 6.95
CA PRO A 265 -19.64 -11.46 7.00
C PRO A 265 -19.38 -10.10 7.67
N THR A 266 -18.51 -10.06 8.69
CA THR A 266 -18.27 -8.84 9.47
C THR A 266 -17.42 -7.84 8.70
N ILE A 267 -16.38 -8.27 7.99
CA ILE A 267 -15.55 -7.37 7.18
C ILE A 267 -16.33 -6.72 6.04
N GLN A 268 -17.33 -7.40 5.47
CA GLN A 268 -18.25 -6.81 4.50
C GLN A 268 -19.11 -5.72 5.16
N LYS A 269 -19.68 -5.98 6.34
CA LYS A 269 -20.43 -4.98 7.11
C LYS A 269 -19.58 -3.76 7.47
N VAL A 270 -18.28 -3.95 7.76
CA VAL A 270 -17.33 -2.84 8.00
C VAL A 270 -17.16 -2.00 6.73
N ALA A 271 -16.96 -2.64 5.58
CA ALA A 271 -16.84 -1.93 4.30
C ALA A 271 -18.13 -1.16 3.94
N ASP A 272 -19.30 -1.77 4.14
CA ASP A 272 -20.60 -1.11 3.94
C ASP A 272 -20.79 0.08 4.89
N TYR A 273 -20.41 -0.06 6.16
CA TYR A 273 -20.54 0.98 7.18
C TYR A 273 -19.75 2.25 6.83
N TYR A 274 -18.51 2.11 6.37
CA TYR A 274 -17.66 3.25 6.01
C TYR A 274 -17.92 3.78 4.60
N GLY A 275 -18.32 2.90 3.69
CA GLY A 275 -18.53 3.19 2.28
C GLY A 275 -17.21 3.35 1.49
N PRO A 276 -17.28 3.27 0.16
CA PRO A 276 -16.12 3.08 -0.70
C PRO A 276 -15.16 4.29 -0.74
N LYS A 277 -15.59 5.48 -0.28
CA LYS A 277 -14.74 6.68 -0.22
C LYS A 277 -13.85 6.74 1.02
N GLN A 278 -14.20 6.02 2.08
CA GLN A 278 -13.49 6.07 3.36
C GLN A 278 -12.68 4.80 3.59
N LEU A 279 -13.22 3.64 3.21
CA LEU A 279 -12.56 2.35 3.36
C LEU A 279 -12.65 1.54 2.07
N ARG A 280 -11.52 1.03 1.59
CA ARG A 280 -11.44 0.02 0.53
C ARG A 280 -11.10 -1.32 1.17
N LEU A 281 -12.01 -2.29 1.05
CA LEU A 281 -11.79 -3.67 1.48
C LEU A 281 -11.24 -4.49 0.31
N ARG A 282 -10.14 -5.19 0.55
CA ARG A 282 -9.51 -6.13 -0.39
C ARG A 282 -9.32 -7.49 0.28
N ILE A 283 -9.74 -8.54 -0.39
CA ILE A 283 -9.53 -9.92 0.06
C ILE A 283 -8.42 -10.57 -0.76
N HIS A 284 -7.45 -11.16 -0.07
CA HIS A 284 -6.38 -11.94 -0.68
C HIS A 284 -6.54 -13.40 -0.32
N LEU A 285 -6.42 -14.30 -1.31
CA LEU A 285 -6.45 -15.73 -1.03
C LEU A 285 -5.08 -16.19 -0.56
N PHE A 286 -5.07 -16.89 0.56
CA PHE A 286 -3.90 -17.55 1.11
C PHE A 286 -4.25 -18.99 1.48
N PRO A 287 -4.41 -19.88 0.47
CA PRO A 287 -4.71 -21.28 0.73
C PRO A 287 -3.65 -21.91 1.64
N LEU A 288 -4.07 -22.40 2.80
CA LEU A 288 -3.19 -22.97 3.80
C LEU A 288 -2.82 -24.40 3.41
N PRO A 289 -1.54 -24.79 3.54
CA PRO A 289 -1.05 -26.07 3.02
C PRO A 289 -1.64 -27.30 3.73
N TYR A 290 -2.23 -27.11 4.91
CA TYR A 290 -2.91 -28.17 5.68
C TYR A 290 -4.42 -28.25 5.42
N HIS A 291 -5.01 -27.36 4.62
CA HIS A 291 -6.37 -27.51 4.11
C HIS A 291 -6.31 -28.18 2.73
N HIS A 292 -6.54 -29.49 2.69
CA HIS A 292 -6.25 -30.38 1.54
C HIS A 292 -6.68 -29.81 0.17
N ASN A 293 -7.91 -29.30 0.08
CA ASN A 293 -8.49 -28.83 -1.17
C ASN A 293 -8.34 -27.31 -1.39
N SER A 294 -7.73 -26.58 -0.46
CA SER A 294 -7.79 -25.11 -0.42
C SER A 294 -7.23 -24.44 -1.68
N PHE A 295 -6.12 -24.95 -2.21
CA PHE A 295 -5.55 -24.43 -3.46
C PHE A 295 -6.50 -24.59 -4.66
N LEU A 296 -7.22 -25.71 -4.76
CA LEU A 296 -8.22 -25.93 -5.82
C LEU A 296 -9.40 -24.97 -5.67
N ILE A 297 -9.85 -24.75 -4.44
CA ILE A 297 -10.92 -23.79 -4.15
C ILE A 297 -10.49 -22.37 -4.49
N ALA A 298 -9.23 -22.01 -4.21
CA ALA A 298 -8.67 -20.72 -4.59
C ALA A 298 -8.62 -20.55 -6.12
N MET A 299 -8.22 -21.57 -6.87
CA MET A 299 -8.31 -21.57 -8.34
C MET A 299 -9.75 -21.37 -8.82
N GLY A 300 -10.72 -22.04 -8.20
CA GLY A 300 -12.15 -21.84 -8.49
C GLY A 300 -12.60 -20.40 -8.24
N THR A 301 -12.15 -19.78 -7.15
CA THR A 301 -12.43 -18.37 -6.84
C THR A 301 -11.83 -17.42 -7.89
N HIS A 302 -10.58 -17.64 -8.31
CA HIS A 302 -9.97 -16.88 -9.41
C HIS A 302 -10.72 -17.06 -10.74
N ALA A 303 -11.19 -18.29 -11.03
CA ALA A 303 -12.01 -18.56 -12.21
C ALA A 303 -13.33 -17.76 -12.18
N VAL A 304 -14.04 -17.70 -11.04
CA VAL A 304 -15.24 -16.85 -10.90
C VAL A 304 -14.91 -15.37 -11.07
N ASP A 305 -13.81 -14.90 -10.49
CA ASP A 305 -13.40 -13.50 -10.61
C ASP A 305 -13.18 -13.10 -12.08
N GLN A 306 -12.49 -13.95 -12.85
CA GLN A 306 -12.26 -13.74 -14.27
C GLN A 306 -13.55 -13.82 -15.09
N LEU A 307 -14.40 -14.84 -14.88
CA LEU A 307 -15.67 -15.01 -15.60
C LEU A 307 -16.62 -13.85 -15.40
N THR A 308 -16.76 -13.43 -14.14
CA THR A 308 -17.78 -12.47 -13.75
C THR A 308 -17.26 -11.04 -13.69
N LYS A 309 -15.98 -10.83 -14.05
CA LYS A 309 -15.28 -9.56 -13.97
C LYS A 309 -15.47 -8.92 -12.61
N THR A 310 -15.16 -9.68 -11.56
CA THR A 310 -15.28 -9.33 -10.12
C THR A 310 -16.69 -9.26 -9.52
N ASN A 311 -17.75 -9.35 -10.34
CA ASN A 311 -19.12 -9.09 -9.86
C ASN A 311 -19.65 -10.14 -8.87
N MET A 312 -19.17 -11.38 -8.94
CA MET A 312 -19.68 -12.48 -8.11
C MET A 312 -18.65 -13.05 -7.12
N THR A 313 -17.45 -12.49 -7.04
CA THR A 313 -16.33 -13.08 -6.29
C THR A 313 -16.65 -13.22 -4.79
N TYR A 314 -17.20 -12.18 -4.17
CA TYR A 314 -17.59 -12.24 -2.74
C TYR A 314 -18.78 -13.18 -2.51
N THR A 315 -19.76 -13.17 -3.41
CA THR A 315 -20.90 -14.10 -3.36
C THR A 315 -20.41 -15.56 -3.46
N TRP A 316 -19.46 -15.84 -4.34
CA TRP A 316 -18.84 -17.15 -4.48
C TRP A 316 -18.12 -17.58 -3.21
N ILE A 317 -17.28 -16.71 -2.64
CA ILE A 317 -16.59 -17.00 -1.38
C ILE A 317 -17.61 -17.31 -0.26
N GLN A 318 -18.70 -16.55 -0.16
CA GLN A 318 -19.78 -16.85 0.79
C GLN A 318 -20.40 -18.23 0.55
N GLN A 319 -20.63 -18.61 -0.70
CA GLN A 319 -21.20 -19.92 -1.04
C GLN A 319 -20.23 -21.07 -0.74
N ILE A 320 -18.92 -20.87 -0.93
CA ILE A 320 -17.92 -21.82 -0.48
C ILE A 320 -17.98 -21.97 1.04
N TYR A 321 -18.04 -20.88 1.80
CA TYR A 321 -18.15 -20.94 3.26
C TYR A 321 -19.43 -21.63 3.74
N ASN A 322 -20.57 -21.40 3.08
CA ASN A 322 -21.81 -22.12 3.36
C ASN A 322 -21.69 -23.64 3.12
N ASN A 323 -20.72 -24.06 2.30
CA ASN A 323 -20.45 -25.46 1.94
C ASN A 323 -19.07 -25.94 2.43
N ILE A 324 -18.47 -25.27 3.43
CA ILE A 324 -17.06 -25.48 3.79
C ILE A 324 -16.76 -26.93 4.14
N VAL A 325 -17.66 -27.61 4.88
CA VAL A 325 -17.53 -29.03 5.24
C VAL A 325 -17.49 -29.93 3.99
N LYS A 326 -18.31 -29.64 2.98
CA LYS A 326 -18.35 -30.40 1.72
C LYS A 326 -17.05 -30.27 0.94
N PHE A 327 -16.44 -29.09 0.95
CA PHE A 327 -15.19 -28.83 0.22
C PHE A 327 -13.93 -29.19 1.02
N SER A 328 -14.03 -29.33 2.34
CA SER A 328 -12.94 -29.78 3.21
C SER A 328 -12.79 -31.31 3.29
N ASP A 329 -13.62 -32.08 2.59
CA ASP A 329 -13.52 -33.54 2.53
C ASP A 329 -12.20 -33.98 1.86
N VAL A 330 -11.30 -34.52 2.67
CA VAL A 330 -9.95 -34.97 2.28
C VAL A 330 -9.96 -36.27 1.47
N THR A 331 -11.10 -36.94 1.34
CA THR A 331 -11.25 -38.17 0.54
C THR A 331 -11.52 -37.87 -0.94
N LEU A 332 -11.86 -36.62 -1.27
CA LEU A 332 -12.14 -36.21 -2.63
C LEU A 332 -10.87 -36.14 -3.48
N THR A 333 -10.95 -36.68 -4.69
CA THR A 333 -9.94 -36.44 -5.72
C THR A 333 -10.05 -35.01 -6.26
N GLN A 334 -8.97 -34.49 -6.86
CA GLN A 334 -8.98 -33.15 -7.47
C GLN A 334 -10.12 -32.98 -8.49
N ALA A 335 -10.36 -34.00 -9.32
CA ALA A 335 -11.45 -34.00 -10.30
C ALA A 335 -12.83 -33.90 -9.63
N GLN A 336 -13.05 -34.60 -8.51
CA GLN A 336 -14.30 -34.51 -7.75
C GLN A 336 -14.50 -33.14 -7.12
N VAL A 337 -13.43 -32.50 -6.62
CA VAL A 337 -13.50 -31.12 -6.12
C VAL A 337 -13.87 -30.14 -7.23
N VAL A 338 -13.22 -30.25 -8.40
CA VAL A 338 -13.53 -29.40 -9.57
C VAL A 338 -14.96 -29.61 -10.07
N MET A 339 -15.47 -30.86 -10.10
CA MET A 339 -16.87 -31.13 -10.45
C MET A 339 -17.83 -30.49 -9.44
N LYS A 340 -17.58 -30.60 -8.13
CA LYS A 340 -18.41 -29.94 -7.10
C LYS A 340 -18.40 -28.42 -7.21
N MET A 341 -17.24 -27.82 -7.54
CA MET A 341 -17.15 -26.38 -7.81
C MET A 341 -17.94 -25.99 -9.07
N THR A 342 -17.84 -26.79 -10.13
CA THR A 342 -18.60 -26.58 -11.37
C THR A 342 -20.12 -26.63 -11.13
N GLU A 343 -20.60 -27.60 -10.34
CA GLU A 343 -22.00 -27.69 -9.93
C GLU A 343 -22.45 -26.45 -9.14
N LEU A 344 -21.61 -25.96 -8.22
CA LEU A 344 -21.90 -24.74 -7.48
C LEU A 344 -21.95 -23.52 -8.41
N ALA A 345 -20.98 -23.38 -9.31
CA ALA A 345 -20.93 -22.29 -10.28
C ALA A 345 -22.16 -22.29 -11.19
N LYS A 346 -22.60 -23.46 -11.65
CA LYS A 346 -23.84 -23.65 -12.41
C LYS A 346 -25.06 -23.17 -11.63
N SER A 347 -25.17 -23.54 -10.35
CA SER A 347 -26.28 -23.11 -9.49
C SER A 347 -26.35 -21.58 -9.32
N MET A 348 -25.23 -20.90 -9.51
CA MET A 348 -25.10 -19.45 -9.49
C MET A 348 -25.26 -18.80 -10.88
N GLY A 349 -25.65 -19.57 -11.90
CA GLY A 349 -25.92 -19.09 -13.25
C GLY A 349 -24.71 -19.01 -14.19
N MET A 350 -23.56 -19.57 -13.82
CA MET A 350 -22.37 -19.61 -14.69
C MET A 350 -22.41 -20.81 -15.64
N LEU A 351 -21.81 -20.66 -16.83
CA LEU A 351 -21.67 -21.76 -17.79
C LEU A 351 -20.63 -22.76 -17.29
N GLU A 352 -21.03 -24.02 -17.15
CA GLU A 352 -20.19 -25.12 -16.65
C GLU A 352 -18.89 -25.27 -17.43
N THR A 353 -18.96 -25.20 -18.75
CA THR A 353 -17.82 -25.37 -19.65
C THR A 353 -16.80 -24.25 -19.51
N GLU A 354 -17.25 -23.01 -19.31
CA GLU A 354 -16.37 -21.86 -19.13
C GLU A 354 -15.72 -21.86 -17.74
N PHE A 355 -16.49 -22.19 -16.70
CA PHE A 355 -15.96 -22.35 -15.34
C PHE A 355 -14.92 -23.47 -15.28
N MET A 356 -15.25 -24.66 -15.76
CA MET A 356 -14.34 -25.80 -15.71
C MET A 356 -13.04 -25.50 -16.45
N LYS A 357 -13.12 -24.87 -17.63
CA LYS A 357 -11.95 -24.45 -18.40
C LYS A 357 -11.01 -23.58 -17.55
N LEU A 358 -11.53 -22.55 -16.89
CA LEU A 358 -10.72 -21.62 -16.08
C LEU A 358 -10.27 -22.24 -14.76
N ALA A 359 -11.11 -23.02 -14.09
CA ALA A 359 -10.78 -23.68 -12.84
C ALA A 359 -9.67 -24.73 -12.97
N THR A 360 -9.34 -25.14 -14.20
CA THR A 360 -8.21 -26.04 -14.52
C THR A 360 -7.15 -25.36 -15.40
N ASP A 361 -7.23 -24.05 -15.62
CA ASP A 361 -6.33 -23.32 -16.50
C ASP A 361 -4.97 -23.07 -15.84
N GLU A 362 -3.89 -23.21 -16.60
CA GLU A 362 -2.52 -23.04 -16.09
C GLU A 362 -2.21 -21.58 -15.74
N MET A 363 -2.81 -20.59 -16.41
CA MET A 363 -2.64 -19.18 -16.05
C MET A 363 -3.36 -18.88 -14.73
N VAL A 364 -4.53 -19.48 -14.49
CA VAL A 364 -5.24 -19.35 -13.20
C VAL A 364 -4.45 -20.01 -12.07
N ASN A 365 -3.80 -21.14 -12.35
CA ASN A 365 -2.88 -21.79 -11.40
C ASN A 365 -1.72 -20.85 -11.03
N GLU A 366 -1.07 -20.24 -12.03
CA GLU A 366 0.02 -19.30 -11.78
C GLU A 366 -0.45 -18.04 -11.05
N ASP A 367 -1.61 -17.47 -11.39
CA ASP A 367 -2.23 -16.35 -10.67
C ASP A 367 -2.42 -16.69 -9.18
N CYS A 368 -2.92 -17.89 -8.89
CA CYS A 368 -3.12 -18.36 -7.51
C CYS A 368 -1.78 -18.52 -6.77
N ARG A 369 -0.73 -19.02 -7.45
CA ARG A 369 0.63 -19.12 -6.88
C ARG A 369 1.23 -17.75 -6.62
N ILE A 370 1.04 -16.79 -7.53
CA ILE A 370 1.49 -15.40 -7.36
C ILE A 370 0.78 -14.77 -6.16
N ALA A 371 -0.53 -14.93 -6.03
CA ALA A 371 -1.30 -14.43 -4.89
C ALA A 371 -0.81 -15.03 -3.56
N TRP A 372 -0.51 -16.33 -3.53
CA TRP A 372 0.03 -16.99 -2.35
C TRP A 372 1.44 -16.49 -1.99
N LYS A 373 2.35 -16.40 -2.96
CA LYS A 373 3.72 -15.87 -2.77
C LYS A 373 3.67 -14.41 -2.32
N TYR A 374 2.75 -13.63 -2.86
CA TYR A 374 2.49 -12.26 -2.45
C TYR A 374 2.15 -12.22 -0.95
N ALA A 375 1.16 -12.97 -0.49
CA ALA A 375 0.81 -13.04 0.93
C ALA A 375 2.01 -13.42 1.82
N CYS A 376 2.81 -14.42 1.43
CA CYS A 376 4.05 -14.77 2.14
C CYS A 376 5.05 -13.60 2.22
N SER A 377 5.21 -12.84 1.14
CA SER A 377 6.09 -11.66 1.13
C SER A 377 5.64 -10.55 2.09
N ARG A 378 4.35 -10.54 2.45
CA ARG A 378 3.77 -9.65 3.49
C ARG A 378 3.88 -10.22 4.90
N GLY A 379 4.55 -11.37 5.09
CA GLY A 379 4.69 -12.03 6.38
C GLY A 379 3.44 -12.77 6.86
N VAL A 380 2.49 -13.04 5.96
CA VAL A 380 1.29 -13.83 6.28
C VAL A 380 1.69 -15.29 6.48
N THR A 381 1.31 -15.85 7.64
CA THR A 381 1.59 -17.23 8.02
C THR A 381 0.32 -18.03 8.37
N GLY A 382 -0.83 -17.36 8.46
CA GLY A 382 -2.11 -17.94 8.84
C GLY A 382 -3.28 -17.11 8.33
N THR A 383 -4.49 -17.64 8.45
CA THR A 383 -5.72 -16.94 8.07
C THR A 383 -6.77 -17.04 9.19
N PRO A 384 -7.61 -16.00 9.39
CA PRO A 384 -7.52 -14.71 8.73
C PRO A 384 -6.31 -13.91 9.24
N THR A 385 -5.64 -13.19 8.34
CA THR A 385 -4.68 -12.13 8.72
C THR A 385 -5.21 -10.80 8.21
N PHE A 386 -5.22 -9.79 9.07
CA PHE A 386 -5.76 -8.47 8.73
C PHE A 386 -4.64 -7.45 8.67
N MET A 387 -4.68 -6.58 7.67
CA MET A 387 -3.82 -5.41 7.58
C MET A 387 -4.67 -4.17 7.32
N VAL A 388 -4.43 -3.10 8.07
CA VAL A 388 -5.01 -1.79 7.78
C VAL A 388 -3.88 -0.87 7.33
N ASN A 389 -4.01 -0.29 6.15
CA ASN A 389 -2.96 0.48 5.48
C ASN A 389 -1.60 -0.23 5.59
N ASP A 390 -1.58 -1.52 5.21
CA ASP A 390 -0.42 -2.44 5.20
C ASP A 390 0.23 -2.74 6.57
N VAL A 391 -0.43 -2.38 7.67
CA VAL A 391 0.00 -2.71 9.02
C VAL A 391 -0.87 -3.82 9.58
N VAL A 392 -0.23 -4.93 9.97
CA VAL A 392 -0.91 -6.07 10.58
C VAL A 392 -1.68 -5.64 11.82
N VAL A 393 -2.97 -5.95 11.87
CA VAL A 393 -3.84 -5.75 13.02
C VAL A 393 -4.06 -7.10 13.67
N ALA A 394 -3.75 -7.20 14.97
CA ALA A 394 -4.03 -8.37 15.78
C ALA A 394 -5.52 -8.40 16.16
N ALA A 395 -6.37 -8.59 15.15
CA ALA A 395 -7.81 -8.74 15.30
C ALA A 395 -8.17 -10.20 15.55
N ASP A 396 -9.23 -10.41 16.33
CA ASP A 396 -9.84 -11.73 16.50
C ASP A 396 -10.82 -11.97 15.33
N PRO A 397 -10.92 -13.20 14.77
CA PRO A 397 -11.88 -13.53 13.72
C PRO A 397 -13.32 -13.11 14.04
N ALA A 398 -13.72 -13.18 15.31
CA ALA A 398 -15.05 -12.84 15.80
C ALA A 398 -15.27 -11.33 16.07
N TRP A 399 -14.27 -10.47 15.78
CA TRP A 399 -14.40 -9.03 15.98
C TRP A 399 -15.64 -8.47 15.30
N THR A 400 -16.40 -7.71 16.09
CA THR A 400 -17.59 -6.97 15.68
C THR A 400 -17.23 -5.71 14.88
N VAL A 401 -18.21 -5.14 14.16
CA VAL A 401 -18.05 -3.83 13.52
C VAL A 401 -17.61 -2.76 14.53
N ALA A 402 -18.12 -2.80 15.78
CA ALA A 402 -17.75 -1.84 16.81
C ALA A 402 -16.27 -1.94 17.22
N GLU A 403 -15.66 -3.12 17.17
CA GLU A 403 -14.22 -3.30 17.42
C GLU A 403 -13.39 -2.79 16.25
N TRP A 404 -13.80 -3.08 15.02
CA TRP A 404 -13.22 -2.48 13.82
C TRP A 404 -13.28 -0.95 13.84
N ASN A 405 -14.38 -0.38 14.32
CA ASN A 405 -14.53 1.06 14.42
C ASN A 405 -13.48 1.71 15.32
N LYS A 406 -13.04 1.02 16.38
CA LYS A 406 -11.97 1.52 17.27
C LYS A 406 -10.62 1.63 16.53
N VAL A 407 -10.40 0.82 15.50
CA VAL A 407 -9.19 0.87 14.66
C VAL A 407 -9.33 1.90 13.54
N VAL A 408 -10.49 1.95 12.88
CA VAL A 408 -10.68 2.75 11.65
C VAL A 408 -11.05 4.21 11.95
N ASP A 409 -11.92 4.50 12.93
CA ASP A 409 -12.37 5.86 13.22
C ASP A 409 -11.22 6.86 13.51
N PRO A 410 -10.17 6.50 14.27
CA PRO A 410 -9.04 7.39 14.49
C PRO A 410 -8.26 7.75 13.22
N LEU A 411 -8.33 6.92 12.18
CA LEU A 411 -7.64 7.12 10.90
C LEU A 411 -8.41 8.09 10.00
N LEU A 412 -9.75 8.05 10.08
CA LEU A 412 -10.63 8.91 9.30
C LEU A 412 -10.80 10.29 9.92
N LYS A 413 -10.60 10.41 11.23
CA LYS A 413 -10.43 11.72 11.86
C LYS A 413 -9.23 12.38 11.19
N LYS A 414 -9.49 13.42 10.39
CA LYS A 414 -8.46 14.37 9.94
C LYS A 414 -7.52 14.53 11.12
N SER A 415 -6.22 14.30 10.91
CA SER A 415 -5.22 14.80 11.84
C SER A 415 -5.73 16.17 12.23
N LEU A 416 -5.98 16.43 13.51
CA LEU A 416 -6.26 17.76 14.00
C LEU A 416 -5.00 18.59 13.69
N GLY A 417 -4.84 18.96 12.42
CA GLY A 417 -4.28 20.22 12.04
C GLY A 417 -5.21 21.18 12.74
N VAL A 418 -4.65 21.81 13.77
CA VAL A 418 -5.12 23.05 14.39
C VAL A 418 -6.42 23.50 13.75
N SER A 419 -7.53 23.35 14.48
CA SER A 419 -8.82 23.93 14.13
C SER A 419 -8.58 25.31 13.51
N ARG A 420 -8.68 25.40 12.18
CA ARG A 420 -8.67 26.70 11.48
C ARG A 420 -10.07 27.26 11.58
N THR A 421 -10.47 27.58 12.80
CA THR A 421 -11.39 28.68 13.05
C THR A 421 -10.51 29.87 13.40
N SER A 422 -9.85 30.44 12.37
CA SER A 422 -9.32 31.79 12.52
C SER A 422 -10.51 32.72 12.49
N ASP A 423 -11.15 32.93 13.65
CA ASP A 423 -12.09 34.00 13.82
C ASP A 423 -11.33 35.32 13.57
N CYS A 424 -11.59 35.97 12.44
CA CYS A 424 -10.94 37.23 12.08
C CYS A 424 -11.65 38.40 12.78
N THR A 425 -11.87 38.29 14.09
CA THR A 425 -12.57 39.32 14.86
C THR A 425 -11.79 40.63 14.74
N GLY A 426 -12.40 41.64 14.09
CA GLY A 426 -11.77 42.95 13.85
C GLY A 426 -10.75 43.02 12.70
N LYS A 427 -10.63 42.00 11.83
CA LYS A 427 -9.74 41.98 10.67
C LYS A 427 -10.46 41.49 9.41
N LYS A 428 -9.95 41.87 8.23
CA LYS A 428 -10.55 41.42 6.95
C LYS A 428 -10.12 39.98 6.65
N ARG A 429 -11.08 39.07 6.52
CA ARG A 429 -10.84 37.67 6.14
C ARG A 429 -10.40 37.58 4.68
N CYS A 430 -9.33 36.84 4.40
CA CYS A 430 -8.79 36.56 3.07
C CYS A 430 -8.73 35.06 2.84
N GLU A 431 -9.53 34.53 1.93
CA GLU A 431 -9.43 33.15 1.47
C GLU A 431 -8.62 33.12 0.17
N TYR A 432 -7.33 32.87 0.27
CA TYR A 432 -6.41 32.97 -0.86
C TYR A 432 -6.21 31.65 -1.60
N LEU A 433 -6.61 30.52 -1.00
CA LEU A 433 -6.68 29.18 -1.59
C LEU A 433 -7.85 28.40 -0.97
N PRO A 434 -8.42 27.38 -1.64
CA PRO A 434 -9.49 26.56 -1.08
C PRO A 434 -9.13 26.01 0.31
N GLY A 435 -9.88 26.45 1.34
CA GLY A 435 -9.64 26.06 2.73
C GLY A 435 -8.42 26.70 3.42
N LYS A 436 -7.76 27.69 2.80
CA LYS A 436 -6.71 28.50 3.43
C LYS A 436 -7.17 29.94 3.61
N ILE A 437 -7.21 30.36 4.87
CA ILE A 437 -7.69 31.67 5.31
C ILE A 437 -6.55 32.40 6.03
N GLU A 438 -6.44 33.70 5.78
CA GLU A 438 -5.57 34.66 6.45
C GLU A 438 -6.41 35.88 6.90
N CYS A 439 -6.02 36.57 7.99
CA CYS A 439 -6.73 37.77 8.45
C CYS A 439 -5.89 39.03 8.17
N CYS A 440 -6.29 39.80 7.15
CA CYS A 440 -5.58 40.99 6.70
C CYS A 440 -5.68 42.14 7.71
N LYS A 441 -4.56 42.82 7.92
CA LYS A 441 -4.48 44.06 8.70
C LYS A 441 -5.08 45.23 7.90
N PRO A 442 -5.45 46.34 8.56
CA PRO A 442 -5.81 47.58 7.87
C PRO A 442 -4.70 48.00 6.90
N GLY A 443 -5.06 48.25 5.64
CA GLY A 443 -4.11 48.59 4.57
C GLY A 443 -3.65 47.41 3.70
N GLU A 444 -3.92 46.16 4.09
CA GLU A 444 -3.59 44.99 3.28
C GLU A 444 -4.76 44.57 2.35
N ALA A 445 -4.43 44.20 1.11
CA ALA A 445 -5.33 43.57 0.15
C ALA A 445 -5.19 42.05 0.16
N CYS A 446 -6.30 41.34 -0.08
CA CYS A 446 -6.29 39.89 -0.27
C CYS A 446 -5.94 39.55 -1.71
N ILE A 447 -4.77 38.95 -1.93
CA ILE A 447 -4.29 38.56 -3.26
C ILE A 447 -4.53 37.05 -3.46
N PRO A 448 -5.28 36.63 -4.49
CA PRO A 448 -5.49 35.22 -4.81
C PRO A 448 -4.16 34.46 -4.96
N ASN A 449 -4.09 33.24 -4.43
CA ASN A 449 -2.90 32.38 -4.37
C ASN A 449 -1.70 32.94 -3.56
N VAL A 450 -1.82 34.12 -2.94
CA VAL A 450 -0.70 34.80 -2.27
C VAL A 450 -1.00 35.12 -0.79
N GLY A 451 -2.21 35.58 -0.47
CA GLY A 451 -2.58 36.02 0.88
C GLY A 451 -2.65 37.55 1.03
N CYS A 452 -2.63 38.05 2.27
CA CYS A 452 -2.73 39.47 2.60
C CYS A 452 -1.41 40.22 2.32
N ARG A 453 -1.44 41.30 1.53
CA ARG A 453 -0.25 42.11 1.18
C ARG A 453 -0.60 43.60 1.19
N CYS A 454 0.36 44.43 1.61
CA CYS A 454 0.24 45.90 1.59
C CYS A 454 0.28 46.46 0.17
#